data_AF-A0A352RD86-F1
#
_entry.id   AF-A0A352RD86-F1
#
_cell.length_a   1.000
_cell.length_b   1.000
_cell.length_c   1.000
_cell.angle_alpha   90.00
_cell.angle_beta   90.00
_cell.angle_gamma   90.00
#
_symmetry.space_group_name_H-M   'P 1'
#
loop_
_entity.id
_entity.type
_entity.pdbx_description
1 polymer ?
#
loop_
_entity_poly.entity_id
_entity_poly.type
_entity_poly.pdbx_seq_one_letter_code
_entity_poly.pdbx_strand_id
1 'polypeptide(L)'
;MTELERIEDLTNELKNLVLKINFETKKRLISDDKNLKEILFEQPRYYLSFSEEVKLFEKKFNIFLSEKLNKAFEIANFKGFYYCDLFDYNVSSYCPIQSFFSKEFVKILIENGVTKEEIEEGYFEYETQNFNSKKIEDIYNQISKKDNLLINYISFGECCGGRSLLILNGDDENSIVYDNHNSYVELIYNQEIYFYNTYLLTEKKQTIFDLIIEEIIKLIEKLKPLTN
;
A
#
# COMPACT_ATOMS: atom_id res chain seq x y z
N MET A 1 -3.63 18.00 -11.80
CA MET A 1 -4.47 16.83 -11.55
C MET A 1 -3.69 15.90 -10.64
N THR A 2 -4.22 15.61 -9.46
CA THR A 2 -3.66 14.67 -8.48
C THR A 2 -3.88 13.22 -8.94
N GLU A 3 -3.22 12.24 -8.30
CA GLU A 3 -3.46 10.83 -8.64
C GLU A 3 -4.90 10.42 -8.33
N LEU A 4 -5.48 10.90 -7.22
CA LEU A 4 -6.87 10.63 -6.84
C LEU A 4 -7.87 11.18 -7.86
N GLU A 5 -7.69 12.43 -8.30
CA GLU A 5 -8.54 13.04 -9.35
C GLU A 5 -8.48 12.21 -10.64
N ARG A 6 -7.27 11.74 -11.00
CA ARG A 6 -7.08 10.90 -12.19
C ARG A 6 -7.75 9.53 -12.05
N ILE A 7 -7.68 8.90 -10.88
CA ILE A 7 -8.36 7.63 -10.59
C ILE A 7 -9.87 7.83 -10.68
N GLU A 8 -10.40 8.92 -10.12
CA GLU A 8 -11.82 9.25 -10.16
C GLU A 8 -12.33 9.45 -11.59
N ASP A 9 -11.64 10.25 -12.39
CA ASP A 9 -11.99 10.52 -13.79
C ASP A 9 -12.02 9.23 -14.63
N LEU A 10 -10.97 8.40 -14.52
CA LEU A 10 -10.88 7.14 -15.25
C LEU A 10 -11.94 6.14 -14.80
N THR A 11 -12.22 6.07 -13.49
CA THR A 11 -13.28 5.20 -12.96
C THR A 11 -14.65 5.63 -13.49
N ASN A 12 -14.91 6.94 -13.56
CA ASN A 12 -16.14 7.46 -14.13
C ASN A 12 -16.25 7.20 -15.64
N GLU A 13 -15.15 7.31 -16.39
CA GLU A 13 -15.10 6.89 -17.80
C GLU A 13 -15.47 5.41 -17.94
N LEU A 14 -14.85 4.53 -17.13
CA LEU A 14 -15.12 3.10 -17.15
C LEU A 14 -16.60 2.79 -16.84
N LYS A 15 -17.18 3.39 -15.81
CA LYS A 15 -18.61 3.22 -15.47
C LYS A 15 -19.51 3.62 -16.64
N ASN A 16 -19.27 4.79 -17.24
CA ASN A 16 -20.03 5.26 -18.39
C ASN A 16 -19.91 4.32 -19.60
N LEU A 17 -18.73 3.72 -19.79
CA LEU A 17 -18.48 2.76 -20.85
C LEU A 17 -19.24 1.45 -20.61
N VAL A 18 -19.18 0.92 -19.38
CA VAL A 18 -19.90 -0.29 -18.97
C VAL A 18 -21.41 -0.15 -19.15
N LEU A 19 -21.98 1.03 -18.90
CA LEU A 19 -23.42 1.30 -19.11
C LEU A 19 -23.85 1.17 -20.58
N LYS A 20 -22.93 1.39 -21.53
CA LYS A 20 -23.21 1.29 -22.98
C LYS A 20 -23.12 -0.14 -23.52
N ILE A 21 -22.52 -1.06 -22.77
CA ILE A 21 -22.40 -2.47 -23.19
C ILE A 21 -23.72 -3.19 -22.93
N ASN A 22 -24.30 -3.83 -23.94
CA ASN A 22 -25.54 -4.59 -23.77
C ASN A 22 -25.35 -5.83 -22.88
N PHE A 23 -26.45 -6.28 -22.28
CA PHE A 23 -26.47 -7.34 -21.27
C PHE A 23 -25.89 -8.68 -21.76
N GLU A 24 -26.19 -9.09 -22.99
CA GLU A 24 -25.70 -10.37 -23.54
C GLU A 24 -24.19 -10.32 -23.82
N THR A 25 -23.67 -9.17 -24.22
CA THR A 25 -22.23 -8.95 -24.36
C THR A 25 -21.53 -9.02 -23.00
N LYS A 26 -22.11 -8.40 -21.96
CA LYS A 26 -21.59 -8.51 -20.57
C LYS A 26 -21.50 -9.96 -20.10
N LYS A 27 -22.55 -10.76 -20.32
CA LYS A 27 -22.57 -12.19 -19.96
C LYS A 27 -21.44 -12.98 -20.63
N ARG A 28 -21.23 -12.77 -21.94
CA ARG A 28 -20.17 -13.43 -22.70
C ARG A 28 -18.78 -13.06 -22.18
N LEU A 29 -18.54 -11.79 -21.87
CA LEU A 29 -17.26 -11.35 -21.31
C LEU A 29 -16.96 -12.04 -19.97
N ILE A 30 -17.99 -12.29 -19.15
CA ILE A 30 -17.84 -12.95 -17.84
C ILE A 30 -17.61 -14.45 -17.97
N SER A 31 -18.16 -15.10 -19.00
CA SER A 31 -17.83 -16.50 -19.26
C SER A 31 -16.35 -16.67 -19.63
N ASP A 32 -15.78 -15.69 -20.33
CA ASP A 32 -14.39 -15.70 -20.78
C ASP A 32 -13.43 -15.25 -19.67
N ASP A 33 -13.86 -14.30 -18.83
CA ASP A 33 -13.09 -13.74 -17.72
C ASP A 33 -14.00 -13.42 -16.52
N LYS A 34 -14.05 -14.36 -15.57
CA LYS A 34 -14.92 -14.26 -14.39
C LYS A 34 -14.63 -13.02 -13.52
N ASN A 35 -13.42 -12.46 -13.61
CA ASN A 35 -13.03 -11.30 -12.81
C ASN A 35 -13.72 -10.01 -13.28
N LEU A 36 -14.19 -9.96 -14.53
CA LEU A 36 -14.92 -8.80 -15.05
C LEU A 36 -16.33 -8.65 -14.48
N LYS A 37 -16.85 -9.65 -13.76
CA LYS A 37 -18.23 -9.64 -13.25
C LYS A 37 -18.50 -8.39 -12.40
N GLU A 38 -17.56 -8.05 -11.53
CA GLU A 38 -17.70 -6.95 -10.57
C GLU A 38 -17.78 -5.61 -11.31
N ILE A 39 -16.92 -5.44 -12.32
CA ILE A 39 -16.82 -4.24 -13.15
C ILE A 39 -18.06 -4.08 -14.05
N LEU A 40 -18.50 -5.16 -14.69
CA LEU A 40 -19.56 -5.10 -15.70
C LEU A 40 -20.98 -4.98 -15.10
N PHE A 41 -21.16 -5.47 -13.88
CA PHE A 41 -22.46 -5.48 -13.19
C PHE A 41 -22.50 -4.66 -11.90
N GLU A 42 -21.42 -3.95 -11.56
CA GLU A 42 -21.32 -3.16 -10.31
C GLU A 42 -21.65 -3.99 -9.07
N GLN A 43 -21.29 -5.28 -9.11
CA GLN A 43 -21.50 -6.21 -7.99
C GLN A 43 -20.16 -6.40 -7.26
N PRO A 44 -19.85 -5.57 -6.24
CA PRO A 44 -18.66 -5.79 -5.45
C PRO A 44 -18.73 -7.15 -4.76
N ARG A 45 -17.59 -7.81 -4.62
CA ARG A 45 -17.47 -9.15 -4.01
C ARG A 45 -16.98 -9.08 -2.57
N TYR A 46 -17.22 -7.96 -1.89
CA TYR A 46 -17.01 -7.85 -0.45
C TYR A 46 -18.11 -8.62 0.29
N TYR A 47 -17.74 -9.20 1.43
CA TYR A 47 -18.72 -9.80 2.31
C TYR A 47 -19.45 -8.73 3.13
N LEU A 48 -18.78 -7.59 3.37
CA LEU A 48 -19.28 -6.41 4.07
C LEU A 48 -19.20 -5.15 3.18
N SER A 49 -19.65 -4.00 3.68
CA SER A 49 -19.37 -2.72 3.00
C SER A 49 -17.86 -2.44 2.96
N PHE A 50 -17.38 -1.68 1.98
CA PHE A 50 -15.95 -1.32 1.87
C PHE A 50 -15.41 -0.71 3.18
N SER A 51 -16.18 0.17 3.82
CA SER A 51 -15.80 0.77 5.11
C SER A 51 -15.63 -0.27 6.23
N GLU A 52 -16.44 -1.33 6.24
CA GLU A 52 -16.33 -2.42 7.20
C GLU A 52 -15.10 -3.31 6.91
N GLU A 53 -14.81 -3.59 5.64
CA GLU A 53 -13.62 -4.34 5.23
C GLU A 53 -12.34 -3.58 5.62
N VAL A 54 -12.29 -2.26 5.41
CA VAL A 54 -11.19 -1.39 5.89
C VAL A 54 -11.03 -1.49 7.41
N LYS A 55 -12.12 -1.37 8.18
CA LYS A 55 -12.05 -1.50 9.65
C LYS A 55 -11.56 -2.88 10.09
N LEU A 56 -11.97 -3.94 9.40
CA LEU A 56 -11.50 -5.28 9.69
C LEU A 56 -10.01 -5.43 9.38
N PHE A 57 -9.54 -4.87 8.27
CA PHE A 57 -8.13 -4.82 7.92
C PHE A 57 -7.31 -4.08 8.97
N GLU A 58 -7.68 -2.83 9.26
CA GLU A 58 -7.00 -1.98 10.24
C GLU A 58 -6.95 -2.64 11.61
N LYS A 59 -8.05 -3.29 12.03
CA LYS A 59 -8.10 -4.05 13.28
C LYS A 59 -7.22 -5.31 13.25
N LYS A 60 -7.27 -6.08 12.16
CA LYS A 60 -6.50 -7.34 12.00
C LYS A 60 -5.01 -7.07 12.09
N PHE A 61 -4.60 -5.97 11.47
CA PHE A 61 -3.21 -5.60 11.40
C PHE A 61 -2.79 -4.65 12.51
N ASN A 62 -3.69 -3.97 13.22
CA ASN A 62 -3.36 -2.92 14.21
C ASN A 62 -2.67 -1.69 13.57
N ILE A 63 -3.17 -1.28 12.41
CA ILE A 63 -2.68 -0.14 11.65
C ILE A 63 -3.83 0.74 11.17
N PHE A 64 -3.57 2.02 10.95
CA PHE A 64 -4.44 2.91 10.19
C PHE A 64 -3.90 3.08 8.78
N LEU A 65 -4.75 2.83 7.78
CA LEU A 65 -4.44 3.18 6.41
C LEU A 65 -4.46 4.70 6.26
N SER A 66 -3.59 5.24 5.42
CA SER A 66 -3.65 6.68 5.11
C SER A 66 -4.99 7.05 4.48
N GLU A 67 -5.41 8.29 4.65
CA GLU A 67 -6.62 8.82 4.01
C GLU A 67 -6.54 8.74 2.47
N LYS A 68 -5.34 8.93 1.90
CA LYS A 68 -5.12 8.88 0.45
C LYS A 68 -5.31 7.45 -0.07
N LEU A 69 -4.75 6.46 0.61
CA LEU A 69 -4.88 5.04 0.25
C LEU A 69 -6.33 4.57 0.35
N ASN A 70 -6.99 4.90 1.46
CA ASN A 70 -8.38 4.57 1.72
C ASN A 70 -9.29 5.11 0.61
N LYS A 71 -9.11 6.37 0.23
CA LYS A 71 -9.87 7.00 -0.87
C LYS A 71 -9.59 6.35 -2.22
N ALA A 72 -8.33 6.05 -2.54
CA ALA A 72 -8.01 5.40 -3.82
C ALA A 72 -8.68 4.03 -3.96
N PHE A 73 -8.66 3.22 -2.90
CA PHE A 73 -9.33 1.92 -2.87
C PHE A 73 -10.86 2.06 -2.93
N GLU A 74 -11.43 3.04 -2.24
CA GLU A 74 -12.88 3.30 -2.28
C GLU A 74 -13.36 3.68 -3.68
N ILE A 75 -12.65 4.61 -4.35
CA ILE A 75 -13.01 5.10 -5.68
C ILE A 75 -12.91 3.96 -6.70
N ALA A 76 -11.79 3.24 -6.67
CA ALA A 76 -11.50 2.20 -7.64
C ALA A 76 -12.41 0.97 -7.43
N ASN A 77 -12.73 0.61 -6.18
CA ASN A 77 -13.68 -0.45 -5.83
C ASN A 77 -13.47 -1.77 -6.61
N PHE A 78 -12.22 -2.10 -6.95
CA PHE A 78 -11.86 -3.33 -7.67
C PHE A 78 -11.33 -4.37 -6.67
N LYS A 79 -11.80 -5.62 -6.78
CA LYS A 79 -10.94 -6.75 -6.42
C LYS A 79 -9.93 -6.95 -7.53
N GLY A 80 -8.66 -6.88 -7.17
CA GLY A 80 -7.59 -7.14 -8.10
C GLY A 80 -6.44 -6.19 -7.88
N PHE A 81 -5.63 -6.48 -6.87
CA PHE A 81 -4.26 -6.74 -7.27
C PHE A 81 -4.10 -8.25 -7.25
N TYR A 82 -3.19 -8.78 -8.04
CA TYR A 82 -2.78 -10.21 -7.97
C TYR A 82 -2.38 -10.62 -6.52
N TYR A 83 -2.16 -9.63 -5.64
CA TYR A 83 -2.23 -9.65 -4.18
C TYR A 83 -3.67 -9.71 -3.65
N CYS A 84 -4.44 -10.75 -4.00
CA CYS A 84 -5.88 -10.94 -3.72
C CYS A 84 -6.31 -10.89 -2.22
N ASP A 85 -5.42 -10.46 -1.34
CA ASP A 85 -5.29 -10.90 0.03
C ASP A 85 -5.33 -9.76 1.06
N LEU A 86 -5.30 -8.48 0.64
CA LEU A 86 -5.39 -7.38 1.61
C LEU A 86 -6.65 -7.48 2.48
N PHE A 87 -7.79 -7.81 1.88
CA PHE A 87 -9.05 -8.06 2.60
C PHE A 87 -9.45 -9.55 2.64
N ASP A 88 -8.56 -10.48 2.24
CA ASP A 88 -8.82 -11.90 2.44
C ASP A 88 -8.59 -12.25 3.93
N TYR A 89 -9.61 -12.84 4.53
CA TYR A 89 -9.59 -13.21 5.94
C TYR A 89 -8.48 -14.24 6.25
N ASN A 90 -8.01 -15.01 5.26
CA ASN A 90 -6.99 -16.07 5.41
C ASN A 90 -5.53 -15.56 5.48
N VAL A 91 -5.30 -14.26 5.33
CA VAL A 91 -3.95 -13.72 5.03
C VAL A 91 -3.02 -13.60 6.24
N SER A 92 -3.53 -13.84 7.45
CA SER A 92 -2.75 -13.63 8.68
C SER A 92 -1.55 -14.57 8.83
N SER A 93 -1.44 -15.65 8.05
CA SER A 93 -0.38 -16.66 8.26
C SER A 93 0.88 -16.43 7.43
N TYR A 94 0.81 -15.66 6.34
CA TYR A 94 1.86 -15.67 5.31
C TYR A 94 2.53 -14.31 5.05
N CYS A 95 2.02 -13.20 5.61
CA CYS A 95 2.51 -11.85 5.30
C CYS A 95 2.70 -11.00 6.59
N PRO A 96 3.84 -11.10 7.30
CA PRO A 96 4.07 -10.31 8.51
C PRO A 96 4.23 -8.82 8.17
N ILE A 97 3.70 -7.95 9.03
CA ILE A 97 3.97 -6.50 8.96
C ILE A 97 5.37 -6.24 9.50
N GLN A 98 6.08 -5.35 8.82
CA GLN A 98 7.33 -4.81 9.29
C GLN A 98 7.28 -3.29 9.33
N SER A 99 8.10 -2.72 10.20
CA SER A 99 8.17 -1.28 10.45
C SER A 99 9.60 -0.79 10.32
N PHE A 100 9.79 0.40 9.76
CA PHE A 100 11.08 1.08 9.74
C PHE A 100 10.94 2.53 10.23
N PHE A 101 12.07 3.11 10.66
CA PHE A 101 12.10 4.50 11.07
C PHE A 101 11.99 5.42 9.86
N SER A 102 11.07 6.37 9.91
CA SER A 102 11.00 7.42 8.90
C SER A 102 12.22 8.34 9.01
N LYS A 103 12.53 9.05 7.92
CA LYS A 103 13.62 10.05 7.91
C LYS A 103 13.43 11.11 8.99
N GLU A 104 12.18 11.48 9.28
CA GLU A 104 11.85 12.43 10.34
C GLU A 104 12.17 11.85 11.71
N PHE A 105 11.76 10.60 11.97
CA PHE A 105 12.06 9.96 13.24
C PHE A 105 13.57 9.80 13.46
N VAL A 106 14.33 9.43 12.43
CA VAL A 106 15.80 9.36 12.50
C VAL A 106 16.41 10.70 12.91
N LYS A 107 15.95 11.83 12.36
CA LYS A 107 16.41 13.16 12.78
C LYS A 107 16.11 13.44 14.25
N ILE A 108 14.90 13.11 14.71
CA ILE A 108 14.51 13.28 16.11
C ILE A 108 15.43 12.45 17.02
N LEU A 109 15.77 11.21 16.64
CA LEU A 109 16.69 10.36 17.40
C LEU A 109 18.08 10.98 17.50
N ILE A 110 18.61 11.52 16.39
CA ILE A 110 19.91 12.23 16.37
C ILE A 110 19.88 13.45 17.30
N GLU A 111 18.82 14.27 17.22
CA GLU A 111 18.65 15.47 18.05
C GLU A 111 18.54 15.16 19.55
N ASN A 112 18.09 13.95 19.89
CA ASN A 112 18.02 13.44 21.27
C ASN A 112 19.25 12.61 21.68
N GLY A 113 20.34 12.67 20.90
CA GLY A 113 21.62 12.06 21.24
C GLY A 113 21.65 10.54 21.16
N VAL A 114 20.77 9.92 20.38
CA VAL A 114 20.89 8.50 20.03
C VAL A 114 22.13 8.31 19.16
N THR A 115 22.95 7.32 19.49
CA THR A 115 24.19 7.08 18.76
C THR A 115 23.92 6.50 17.37
N LYS A 116 24.88 6.63 16.46
CA LYS A 116 24.79 6.09 15.11
C LYS A 116 24.53 4.57 15.10
N GLU A 117 25.26 3.82 15.93
CA GLU A 117 25.10 2.37 16.07
C GLU A 117 23.69 2.01 16.59
N GLU A 118 23.18 2.74 17.59
CA GLU A 118 21.81 2.55 18.09
C GLU A 118 20.73 2.82 17.02
N ILE A 119 20.96 3.76 16.09
CA ILE A 119 20.04 4.04 14.98
C ILE A 119 20.11 2.94 13.91
N GLU A 120 21.33 2.51 13.57
CA GLU A 120 21.59 1.49 12.54
C GLU A 120 21.06 0.10 12.92
N GLU A 121 21.19 -0.26 14.20
CA GLU A 121 20.70 -1.52 14.75
C GLU A 121 19.29 -1.43 15.35
N GLY A 122 18.76 -0.21 15.48
CA GLY A 122 17.45 0.06 16.05
C GLY A 122 16.32 -0.47 15.15
N TYR A 123 15.37 -1.20 15.74
CA TYR A 123 14.16 -1.62 15.05
C TYR A 123 12.95 -1.63 15.98
N PHE A 124 11.77 -1.61 15.35
CA PHE A 124 10.48 -1.78 16.01
C PHE A 124 9.86 -3.10 15.54
N GLU A 125 9.64 -4.02 16.48
CA GLU A 125 8.95 -5.27 16.22
C GLU A 125 7.45 -5.04 16.25
N TYR A 126 6.82 -5.15 15.08
CA TYR A 126 5.41 -4.83 14.95
C TYR A 126 4.49 -5.80 15.70
N GLU A 127 4.81 -7.10 15.71
CA GLU A 127 3.97 -8.09 16.39
C GLU A 127 3.93 -7.89 17.91
N THR A 128 5.07 -7.54 18.51
CA THR A 128 5.19 -7.35 19.96
C THR A 128 5.04 -5.89 20.40
N GLN A 129 5.00 -4.96 19.44
CA GLN A 129 4.93 -3.51 19.65
C GLN A 129 6.08 -2.95 20.49
N ASN A 130 7.28 -3.53 20.34
CA ASN A 130 8.46 -3.18 21.14
C ASN A 130 9.61 -2.66 20.28
N PHE A 131 10.38 -1.75 20.84
CA PHE A 131 11.70 -1.40 20.32
C PHE A 131 12.74 -2.33 20.94
N ASN A 132 13.79 -2.65 20.18
CA ASN A 132 14.97 -3.33 20.72
C ASN A 132 15.89 -2.39 21.53
N SER A 133 15.65 -1.08 21.50
CA SER A 133 16.40 -0.07 22.26
C SER A 133 15.49 0.71 23.21
N LYS A 134 15.81 0.65 24.50
CA LYS A 134 15.06 1.35 25.55
C LYS A 134 15.09 2.87 25.38
N LYS A 135 16.23 3.40 24.95
CA LYS A 135 16.42 4.84 24.71
C LYS A 135 15.52 5.34 23.56
N ILE A 136 15.48 4.59 22.46
CA ILE A 136 14.61 4.90 21.31
C ILE A 136 13.14 4.81 21.73
N GLU A 137 12.77 3.78 22.50
CA GLU A 137 11.41 3.63 23.06
C GLU A 137 11.00 4.84 23.90
N ASP A 138 11.88 5.28 24.81
CA ASP A 138 11.59 6.40 25.72
C ASP A 138 11.44 7.72 24.94
N ILE A 139 12.27 7.96 23.90
CA ILE A 139 12.13 9.12 23.00
C ILE A 139 10.80 9.03 22.24
N TYR A 140 10.50 7.88 21.62
CA TYR A 140 9.26 7.66 20.89
C TYR A 140 8.03 7.94 21.76
N ASN A 141 8.06 7.54 23.03
CA ASN A 141 6.94 7.72 23.96
C ASN A 141 6.74 9.16 24.43
N GLN A 142 7.76 10.02 24.34
CA GLN A 142 7.64 11.45 24.66
C GLN A 142 7.02 12.27 23.53
N ILE A 143 6.95 11.73 22.31
CA ILE A 143 6.40 12.42 21.15
C ILE A 143 4.87 12.34 21.18
N SER A 144 4.22 13.51 21.18
CA SER A 144 2.76 13.63 21.23
C SER A 144 2.08 13.26 19.91
N LYS A 145 2.73 13.52 18.77
CA LYS A 145 2.24 13.18 17.43
C LYS A 145 3.18 12.18 16.76
N LYS A 146 2.76 10.91 16.74
CA LYS A 146 3.57 9.78 16.27
C LYS A 146 3.31 9.40 14.81
N ASP A 147 2.38 10.09 14.15
CA ASP A 147 1.99 9.83 12.77
C ASP A 147 3.23 9.83 11.87
N ASN A 148 3.38 8.80 11.04
CA ASN A 148 4.46 8.63 10.06
C ASN A 148 5.89 8.60 10.64
N LEU A 149 6.08 8.43 11.96
CA LEU A 149 7.41 8.19 12.54
C LEU A 149 7.89 6.75 12.29
N LEU A 150 6.95 5.81 12.36
CA LEU A 150 7.14 4.43 11.97
C LEU A 150 6.37 4.20 10.66
N ILE A 151 7.09 3.82 9.62
CA ILE A 151 6.49 3.44 8.35
C ILE A 151 6.31 1.93 8.35
N ASN A 152 5.06 1.51 8.22
CA ASN A 152 4.67 0.12 8.24
C ASN A 152 4.38 -0.35 6.82
N TYR A 153 4.70 -1.60 6.55
CA TYR A 153 4.41 -2.20 5.26
C TYR A 153 4.05 -3.68 5.39
N ILE A 154 3.34 -4.21 4.40
CA ILE A 154 3.11 -5.65 4.24
C ILE A 154 3.82 -6.13 2.98
N SER A 155 4.47 -7.28 3.10
CA SER A 155 5.07 -7.99 1.98
C SER A 155 4.15 -9.13 1.53
N PHE A 156 3.82 -9.19 0.25
CA PHE A 156 2.95 -10.19 -0.37
C PHE A 156 3.69 -10.95 -1.49
N GLY A 157 3.34 -12.24 -1.63
CA GLY A 157 3.68 -13.08 -2.78
C GLY A 157 5.17 -13.30 -2.99
N GLU A 158 5.72 -14.39 -2.46
CA GLU A 158 7.00 -14.93 -2.92
C GLU A 158 6.75 -15.89 -4.08
N CYS A 159 7.14 -15.49 -5.30
CA CYS A 159 7.35 -16.45 -6.37
C CYS A 159 8.58 -16.05 -7.17
N CYS A 160 9.59 -16.92 -7.19
CA CYS A 160 10.81 -16.80 -7.98
C CYS A 160 11.57 -15.45 -7.82
N GLY A 161 11.90 -15.08 -6.58
CA GLY A 161 12.92 -14.05 -6.31
C GLY A 161 12.43 -12.59 -6.28
N GLY A 162 11.17 -12.34 -5.92
CA GLY A 162 10.70 -10.99 -5.64
C GLY A 162 9.56 -11.00 -4.63
N ARG A 163 9.58 -10.07 -3.68
CA ARG A 163 8.46 -9.78 -2.79
C ARG A 163 7.80 -8.48 -3.22
N SER A 164 6.47 -8.45 -3.15
CA SER A 164 5.72 -7.23 -3.42
C SER A 164 5.39 -6.51 -2.14
N LEU A 165 5.65 -5.21 -2.06
CA LEU A 165 5.55 -4.46 -0.83
C LEU A 165 4.47 -3.39 -0.92
N LEU A 166 3.57 -3.29 0.06
CA LEU A 166 2.62 -2.19 0.20
C LEU A 166 2.98 -1.36 1.44
N ILE A 167 3.30 -0.07 1.25
CA ILE A 167 3.47 0.89 2.33
C ILE A 167 2.08 1.38 2.78
N LEU A 168 1.80 1.30 4.08
CA LEU A 168 0.45 1.48 4.62
C LEU A 168 0.20 2.89 5.17
N ASN A 169 1.27 3.57 5.60
CA ASN A 169 1.21 4.85 6.30
C ASN A 169 2.47 5.70 6.05
N GLY A 170 2.98 5.69 4.82
CA GLY A 170 4.11 6.52 4.39
C GLY A 170 3.75 7.37 3.17
N ASP A 171 4.51 8.45 2.96
CA ASP A 171 4.25 9.40 1.87
C ASP A 171 4.30 8.74 0.48
N ASP A 172 5.14 7.70 0.35
CA ASP A 172 5.25 6.90 -0.86
C ASP A 172 4.52 5.57 -0.68
N GLU A 173 3.23 5.54 -0.97
CA GLU A 173 2.42 4.31 -0.98
C GLU A 173 2.76 3.45 -2.19
N ASN A 174 3.92 2.82 -2.12
CA ASN A 174 4.47 2.05 -3.23
C ASN A 174 3.89 0.64 -3.28
N SER A 175 3.83 0.10 -4.50
CA SER A 175 3.71 -1.33 -4.75
C SER A 175 4.99 -1.77 -5.47
N ILE A 176 6.02 -2.13 -4.72
CA ILE A 176 7.31 -2.45 -5.32
C ILE A 176 7.23 -3.87 -5.86
N VAL A 177 7.28 -4.01 -7.18
CA VAL A 177 7.50 -5.31 -7.83
C VAL A 177 9.00 -5.43 -8.13
N TYR A 178 9.63 -6.45 -7.54
CA TYR A 178 11.06 -6.84 -7.58
C TYR A 178 11.98 -6.21 -6.52
N ASP A 179 12.89 -7.08 -6.08
CA ASP A 179 13.76 -7.09 -4.91
C ASP A 179 14.49 -5.78 -4.58
N ASN A 180 14.42 -5.36 -3.31
CA ASN A 180 15.44 -4.62 -2.58
C ASN A 180 15.10 -4.64 -1.08
N HIS A 181 15.16 -5.83 -0.48
CA HIS A 181 15.08 -5.95 0.97
C HIS A 181 16.27 -5.24 1.65
N ASN A 182 15.99 -4.52 2.74
CA ASN A 182 16.98 -3.89 3.63
C ASN A 182 17.97 -2.96 2.90
N SER A 183 17.45 -2.02 2.11
CA SER A 183 18.30 -0.96 1.57
C SER A 183 18.64 0.05 2.68
N TYR A 184 19.92 0.29 2.89
CA TYR A 184 20.39 1.36 3.77
C TYR A 184 20.42 2.67 2.99
N VAL A 185 19.82 3.73 3.54
CA VAL A 185 19.91 5.09 2.99
C VAL A 185 20.88 5.93 3.80
N GLU A 186 21.70 6.72 3.09
CA GLU A 186 22.50 7.77 3.68
C GLU A 186 21.66 8.99 4.04
N LEU A 187 21.65 9.34 5.33
CA LEU A 187 21.22 10.64 5.82
C LEU A 187 22.45 11.47 6.19
N ILE A 188 22.67 12.57 5.47
CA ILE A 188 23.65 13.58 5.88
C ILE A 188 22.96 14.55 6.83
N TYR A 189 23.44 14.60 8.07
CA TYR A 189 22.94 15.52 9.11
C TYR A 189 24.13 16.06 9.90
N ASN A 190 24.22 17.39 10.06
CA ASN A 190 25.35 18.07 10.72
C ASN A 190 26.76 17.63 10.24
N GLN A 191 26.92 17.40 8.93
CA GLN A 191 28.17 16.92 8.28
C GLN A 191 28.57 15.47 8.62
N GLU A 192 27.74 14.72 9.34
CA GLU A 192 27.91 13.29 9.57
C GLU A 192 26.96 12.47 8.68
N ILE A 193 27.38 11.24 8.35
CA ILE A 193 26.60 10.30 7.55
C ILE A 193 26.03 9.23 8.47
N TYR A 194 24.72 9.11 8.47
CA TYR A 194 23.96 8.08 9.17
C TYR A 194 23.38 7.11 8.16
N PHE A 195 23.52 5.81 8.40
CA PHE A 195 22.79 4.82 7.63
C PHE A 195 21.55 4.42 8.42
N TYR A 196 20.44 4.19 7.73
CA TYR A 196 19.26 3.63 8.35
C TYR A 196 18.51 2.75 7.36
N ASN A 197 17.88 1.70 7.87
CA ASN A 197 17.08 0.80 7.07
C ASN A 197 15.84 1.52 6.54
N THR A 198 15.63 1.45 5.23
CA THR A 198 14.41 1.93 4.59
C THR A 198 14.10 1.17 3.31
N TYR A 199 12.85 1.24 2.89
CA TYR A 199 12.36 0.62 1.65
C TYR A 199 12.17 1.65 0.52
N LEU A 200 12.41 2.94 0.77
CA LEU A 200 12.12 4.04 -0.16
C LEU A 200 13.18 4.25 -1.26
N LEU A 201 14.01 3.24 -1.55
CA LEU A 201 14.95 3.28 -2.66
C LEU A 201 14.72 2.11 -3.62
N THR A 202 13.78 2.30 -4.53
CA THR A 202 13.89 1.63 -5.83
C THR A 202 13.82 2.66 -6.94
N GLU A 203 14.66 2.47 -7.96
CA GLU A 203 14.73 3.31 -9.16
C GLU A 203 13.44 3.25 -10.02
N LYS A 204 12.45 2.43 -9.62
CA LYS A 204 11.13 2.36 -10.22
C LYS A 204 10.11 3.11 -9.35
N LYS A 205 9.60 4.21 -9.91
CA LYS A 205 8.67 5.17 -9.28
C LYS A 205 7.20 4.72 -9.27
N GLN A 206 6.91 3.44 -9.45
CA GLN A 206 5.54 2.99 -9.63
C GLN A 206 4.85 2.80 -8.28
N THR A 207 3.93 3.70 -7.98
CA THR A 207 3.12 3.66 -6.76
C THR A 207 1.93 2.72 -6.91
N ILE A 208 1.24 2.42 -5.81
CA ILE A 208 -0.05 1.71 -5.88
C ILE A 208 -1.05 2.47 -6.76
N PHE A 209 -1.01 3.80 -6.72
CA PHE A 209 -1.89 4.65 -7.52
C PHE A 209 -1.62 4.48 -9.02
N ASP A 210 -0.35 4.40 -9.43
CA ASP A 210 0.01 4.16 -10.83
C ASP A 210 -0.51 2.82 -11.32
N LEU A 211 -0.42 1.79 -10.48
CA LEU A 211 -0.96 0.48 -10.83
C LEU A 211 -2.50 0.49 -10.95
N ILE A 212 -3.20 1.15 -10.02
CA ILE A 212 -4.66 1.33 -10.10
C ILE A 212 -5.01 2.02 -11.44
N ILE A 213 -4.32 3.10 -11.76
CA ILE A 213 -4.53 3.86 -13.00
C ILE A 213 -4.32 2.98 -14.23
N GLU A 214 -3.20 2.24 -14.29
CA GLU A 214 -2.89 1.36 -15.41
C GLU A 214 -3.93 0.24 -15.59
N GLU A 215 -4.44 -0.30 -14.49
CA GLU A 215 -5.47 -1.33 -14.52
C GLU A 215 -6.81 -0.80 -15.06
N ILE A 216 -7.24 0.39 -14.60
CA ILE A 216 -8.43 1.04 -15.13
C ILE A 216 -8.27 1.34 -16.62
N ILE A 217 -7.11 1.85 -17.04
CA ILE A 217 -6.81 2.12 -18.46
C ILE A 217 -6.94 0.84 -19.29
N LYS A 218 -6.31 -0.26 -18.85
CA LYS A 218 -6.40 -1.56 -19.55
C LYS A 218 -7.84 -2.04 -19.69
N LEU A 219 -8.67 -1.86 -18.66
CA LEU A 219 -10.09 -2.21 -18.70
C LEU A 219 -10.87 -1.33 -19.68
N ILE A 220 -10.65 -0.02 -19.67
CA ILE A 220 -11.25 0.91 -20.64
C ILE A 220 -10.87 0.48 -22.06
N GLU A 221 -9.58 0.27 -22.35
CA GLU A 221 -9.11 -0.16 -23.67
C GLU A 221 -9.72 -1.49 -24.13
N LYS A 222 -9.83 -2.46 -23.21
CA LYS A 222 -10.46 -3.77 -23.47
C LYS A 222 -11.94 -3.65 -23.81
N LEU A 223 -12.66 -2.76 -23.13
CA LEU A 223 -14.12 -2.69 -23.20
C LEU A 223 -14.64 -1.68 -24.24
N LYS A 224 -13.87 -0.63 -24.54
CA LYS A 224 -14.27 0.47 -25.45
C LYS A 224 -14.77 -0.01 -26.83
N PRO A 225 -14.14 -1.01 -27.48
CA PRO A 225 -14.62 -1.53 -28.77
C PRO A 225 -16.00 -2.20 -28.72
N LEU A 226 -16.51 -2.52 -27.53
CA LEU A 226 -17.74 -3.28 -27.31
C LEU A 226 -18.99 -2.40 -27.06
N THR A 227 -18.84 -1.08 -27.20
CA THR A 227 -19.90 -0.09 -26.97
C THR A 227 -20.68 0.31 -28.22
N ASN A 228 -20.57 -0.47 -29.30
CA ASN A 228 -21.32 -0.29 -30.55
C ASN A 228 -22.59 -1.15 -30.56
#